data_AF-A0A183TYA2-F1
#
_entry.id   AF-A0A183TYA2-F1
#
_cell.length_a   1.000
_cell.length_b   1.000
_cell.length_c   1.000
_cell.angle_alpha   90.00
_cell.angle_beta   90.00
_cell.angle_gamma   90.00
#
_symmetry.space_group_name_H-M   'P 1'
#
loop_
_entity.id
_entity.type
_entity.pdbx_description
1 polymer ?
#
loop_
_entity_poly.entity_id
_entity_poly.type
_entity_poly.pdbx_seq_one_letter_code
_entity_poly.pdbx_strand_id
1 'polypeptide(L)'
;MKAALLLLSLLGVVRKGASIDLITCDTCVAVINGVMNDEFNDFSQVTPSQLLNQLIVECENNTWGGENTECQQWVSDNLVTILQGLQAGDNGNSTCSALGVC
;
A
#
# COMPACT_ATOMS: atom_id res chain seq x y z
N MET A 1 53.45 -3.09 -7.13
CA MET A 1 52.48 -3.89 -7.91
C MET A 1 51.35 -4.25 -6.94
N LYS A 2 50.34 -3.39 -6.78
CA LYS A 2 49.02 -3.38 -7.45
C LYS A 2 48.25 -4.71 -7.31
N ALA A 3 47.11 -4.59 -6.61
CA ALA A 3 45.82 -5.30 -6.74
C ALA A 3 45.42 -6.06 -5.46
N ALA A 4 44.19 -6.04 -4.96
CA ALA A 4 43.03 -5.18 -5.17
C ALA A 4 42.04 -5.57 -4.04
N LEU A 5 41.29 -4.59 -3.54
CA LEU A 5 40.16 -4.75 -2.64
C LEU A 5 39.16 -5.79 -3.17
N LEU A 6 38.77 -6.75 -2.32
CA LEU A 6 37.50 -7.44 -2.45
C LEU A 6 36.70 -7.21 -1.17
N LEU A 7 36.02 -6.06 -1.13
CA LEU A 7 34.88 -5.86 -0.26
C LEU A 7 33.76 -6.75 -0.77
N LEU A 8 33.53 -7.89 -0.10
CA LEU A 8 32.30 -8.64 -0.21
C LEU A 8 31.22 -7.81 0.50
N SER A 9 30.62 -6.86 -0.22
CA SER A 9 29.32 -6.33 0.17
C SER A 9 28.33 -7.50 0.09
N LEU A 10 27.92 -8.01 1.24
CA LEU A 10 26.62 -8.67 1.36
C LEU A 10 25.56 -7.60 1.07
N LEU A 11 25.35 -7.34 -0.22
CA LEU A 11 24.04 -6.95 -0.71
C LEU A 11 23.15 -8.12 -0.36
N GLY A 12 22.48 -8.01 0.79
CA GLY A 12 21.29 -8.80 1.06
C GLY A 12 20.41 -8.63 -0.17
N VAL A 13 20.38 -9.66 -1.00
CA VAL A 13 19.48 -9.77 -2.13
C VAL A 13 18.11 -9.84 -1.48
N VAL A 14 17.48 -8.68 -1.25
CA VAL A 14 16.04 -8.62 -1.11
C VAL A 14 15.55 -9.13 -2.45
N ARG A 15 15.20 -10.42 -2.47
CA ARG A 15 14.42 -10.98 -3.56
C ARG A 15 13.12 -10.20 -3.49
N LYS A 16 13.03 -9.11 -4.25
CA LYS A 16 11.75 -8.58 -4.69
C LYS A 16 11.23 -9.70 -5.59
N GLY A 17 10.61 -10.69 -4.96
CA GLY A 17 9.84 -11.69 -5.67
C GLY A 17 8.93 -10.90 -6.59
N ALA A 18 8.86 -11.29 -7.84
CA ALA A 18 7.82 -10.80 -8.72
C ALA A 18 6.48 -11.24 -8.10
N SER A 19 5.95 -10.44 -7.17
CA SER A 19 4.53 -10.27 -7.05
C SER A 19 4.08 -9.91 -8.46
N ILE A 20 3.16 -10.68 -9.00
CA ILE A 20 2.34 -10.14 -10.08
C ILE A 20 1.65 -8.96 -9.40
N ASP A 21 2.16 -7.74 -9.60
CA ASP A 21 1.61 -6.53 -8.99
C ASP A 21 0.25 -6.30 -9.67
N LEU A 22 -0.76 -7.04 -9.20
CA LEU A 22 -2.14 -6.98 -9.70
C LEU A 22 -2.86 -5.73 -9.20
N ILE A 23 -2.39 -5.13 -8.11
CA ILE A 23 -2.84 -3.80 -7.69
C ILE A 23 -2.07 -2.75 -8.49
N THR A 24 -2.78 -2.07 -9.36
CA THR A 24 -2.22 -0.94 -10.13
C THR A 24 -2.17 0.33 -9.27
N CYS A 25 -1.34 1.29 -9.66
CA CYS A 25 -1.32 2.63 -9.04
C CYS A 25 -2.72 3.27 -9.06
N ASP A 26 -3.45 3.15 -10.17
CA ASP A 26 -4.81 3.69 -10.29
C ASP A 26 -5.79 3.02 -9.33
N THR A 27 -5.75 1.69 -9.22
CA THR A 27 -6.58 0.92 -8.27
C THR A 27 -6.28 1.33 -6.83
N CYS A 28 -4.99 1.42 -6.48
CA CYS A 28 -4.56 1.86 -5.16
C CYS A 28 -5.10 3.25 -4.83
N VAL A 29 -4.89 4.21 -5.73
CA VAL A 29 -5.33 5.60 -5.53
C VAL A 29 -6.84 5.68 -5.42
N ALA A 30 -7.60 4.92 -6.21
CA ALA A 30 -9.05 4.88 -6.14
C ALA A 30 -9.54 4.38 -4.76
N VAL A 31 -8.99 3.27 -4.27
CA VAL A 31 -9.34 2.67 -2.97
C VAL A 31 -8.99 3.62 -1.81
N ILE A 32 -7.79 4.20 -1.81
CA ILE A 32 -7.38 5.13 -0.75
C ILE A 32 -8.22 6.41 -0.79
N ASN A 33 -8.51 6.96 -1.97
CA ASN A 33 -9.36 8.15 -2.08
C ASN A 33 -10.81 7.88 -1.66
N GLY A 34 -11.31 6.67 -1.87
CA GLY A 34 -12.63 6.24 -1.39
C GLY A 34 -12.75 6.41 0.13
N VAL A 35 -11.85 5.81 0.89
CA VAL A 35 -11.86 5.93 2.37
C VAL A 35 -11.57 7.36 2.85
N MET A 36 -10.74 8.12 2.13
CA MET A 36 -10.51 9.55 2.43
C MET A 36 -11.79 10.38 2.29
N ASN A 37 -12.62 10.08 1.29
CA ASN A 37 -13.90 10.77 1.11
C ASN A 37 -14.89 10.40 2.22
N ASP A 38 -14.96 9.12 2.59
CA ASP A 38 -15.86 8.64 3.65
C ASP A 38 -15.51 9.23 5.03
N GLU A 39 -14.23 9.40 5.32
CA GLU A 39 -13.74 10.00 6.57
C GLU A 39 -13.56 11.52 6.50
N PHE A 40 -13.99 12.17 5.41
CA PHE A 40 -13.79 13.62 5.19
C PHE A 40 -12.33 14.09 5.41
N ASN A 41 -11.36 13.22 5.10
CA ASN A 41 -9.93 13.40 5.35
C ASN A 41 -9.51 13.51 6.84
N ASP A 42 -10.33 13.08 7.79
CA ASP A 42 -9.99 13.05 9.22
C ASP A 42 -9.82 11.62 9.75
N PHE A 43 -8.56 11.20 9.89
CA PHE A 43 -8.21 9.86 10.40
C PHE A 43 -7.77 9.87 11.87
N SER A 44 -7.94 10.99 12.59
CA SER A 44 -7.41 11.18 13.94
C SER A 44 -8.02 10.25 14.99
N GLN A 45 -9.24 9.78 14.76
CA GLN A 45 -9.98 8.85 15.63
C GLN A 45 -10.21 7.48 14.98
N VAL A 46 -9.76 7.29 13.74
CA VAL A 46 -9.98 6.05 12.99
C VAL A 46 -9.08 4.95 13.54
N THR A 47 -9.69 3.83 13.92
CA THR A 47 -8.96 2.64 14.37
C THR A 47 -8.52 1.77 13.19
N PRO A 48 -7.48 0.93 13.35
CA PRO A 48 -7.08 -0.01 12.30
C PRO A 48 -8.23 -0.91 11.82
N SER A 49 -9.07 -1.40 12.72
CA SER A 49 -10.21 -2.25 12.35
C SER A 49 -11.28 -1.51 11.56
N GLN A 50 -11.53 -0.23 11.87
CA GLN A 50 -12.50 0.58 11.11
C GLN A 50 -11.96 0.85 9.70
N LEU A 51 -10.70 1.29 9.61
CA LEU A 51 -10.06 1.54 8.33
C LEU A 51 -10.02 0.28 7.46
N LEU A 52 -9.67 -0.88 8.02
CA LEU A 52 -9.63 -2.13 7.28
C LEU A 52 -11.00 -2.47 6.67
N ASN A 53 -12.08 -2.33 7.43
CA ASN A 53 -13.42 -2.61 6.92
C ASN A 53 -13.79 -1.67 5.77
N GLN A 54 -13.40 -0.40 5.85
CA GLN A 54 -13.66 0.59 4.79
C GLN A 54 -12.83 0.29 3.54
N LEU A 55 -11.55 -0.02 3.70
CA LEU A 55 -10.67 -0.40 2.60
C LEU A 55 -11.17 -1.67 1.88
N ILE A 56 -11.72 -2.63 2.61
CA ILE A 56 -12.35 -3.83 2.03
C ILE A 56 -13.56 -3.46 1.17
N VAL A 57 -14.43 -2.58 1.66
CA VAL A 57 -15.58 -2.07 0.88
C VAL A 57 -15.12 -1.34 -0.37
N GLU A 58 -14.08 -0.52 -0.26
CA GLU A 58 -13.52 0.18 -1.42
C GLU A 58 -12.85 -0.77 -2.42
N CYS A 59 -12.21 -1.84 -1.97
CA CYS A 59 -11.78 -2.92 -2.87
C CYS A 59 -12.98 -3.52 -3.62
N GLU A 60 -14.09 -3.79 -2.95
CA GLU A 60 -15.31 -4.32 -3.60
C GLU A 60 -15.92 -3.36 -4.63
N ASN A 61 -15.84 -2.05 -4.39
CA ASN A 61 -16.37 -1.04 -5.29
C ASN A 61 -15.49 -0.82 -6.53
N ASN A 62 -14.18 -0.98 -6.40
CA ASN A 62 -13.21 -0.61 -7.44
C ASN A 62 -12.62 -1.79 -8.21
N THR A 63 -12.84 -3.04 -7.76
CA THR A 63 -12.25 -4.24 -8.36
C THR A 63 -13.25 -5.40 -8.44
N TRP A 64 -12.93 -6.43 -9.22
CA TRP A 64 -13.83 -7.57 -9.46
C TRP A 64 -13.05 -8.88 -9.64
N GLY A 65 -13.71 -10.01 -9.37
CA GLY A 65 -13.09 -11.33 -9.55
C GLY A 65 -11.83 -11.53 -8.68
N GLY A 66 -10.74 -12.00 -9.27
CA GLY A 66 -9.48 -12.25 -8.55
C GLY A 66 -8.83 -10.98 -7.99
N GLU A 67 -8.94 -9.85 -8.71
CA GLU A 67 -8.38 -8.56 -8.31
C GLU A 67 -8.97 -8.07 -6.97
N ASN A 68 -10.24 -8.42 -6.70
CA ASN A 68 -10.90 -8.08 -5.45
C ASN A 68 -10.28 -8.78 -4.24
N THR A 69 -10.08 -10.11 -4.32
CA THR A 69 -9.46 -10.86 -3.22
C THR A 69 -8.03 -10.38 -2.98
N GLU A 70 -7.30 -10.04 -4.03
CA GLU A 70 -5.95 -9.52 -3.93
C GLU A 70 -5.91 -8.10 -3.35
N CYS A 71 -6.87 -7.25 -3.71
CA CYS A 71 -7.01 -5.92 -3.11
C CYS A 71 -7.28 -6.03 -1.61
N GLN A 72 -8.22 -6.88 -1.20
CA GLN A 72 -8.56 -7.12 0.21
C GLN A 72 -7.34 -7.64 1.00
N GLN A 73 -6.58 -8.56 0.43
CA GLN A 73 -5.35 -9.04 1.06
C GLN A 73 -4.29 -7.93 1.14
N TRP A 74 -4.10 -7.17 0.06
CA TRP A 74 -3.13 -6.09 -0.01
C TRP A 74 -3.42 -4.98 1.01
N VAL A 75 -4.67 -4.54 1.17
CA VAL A 75 -5.04 -3.54 2.19
C VAL A 75 -4.86 -4.09 3.60
N SER A 76 -5.07 -5.38 3.82
CA SER A 76 -4.84 -6.03 5.11
C SER A 76 -3.34 -6.06 5.47
N ASP A 77 -2.50 -6.46 4.53
CA ASP A 77 -1.05 -6.57 4.72
C ASP A 77 -0.39 -5.19 4.92
N ASN A 78 -0.96 -4.13 4.32
CA ASN A 78 -0.41 -2.78 4.35
C ASN A 78 -1.14 -1.81 5.29
N LEU A 79 -2.12 -2.31 6.08
CA LEU A 79 -3.02 -1.50 6.89
C LEU A 79 -2.30 -0.50 7.80
N VAL A 80 -1.21 -0.91 8.44
CA VAL A 80 -0.44 -0.04 9.35
C VAL A 80 0.16 1.14 8.60
N THR A 81 0.76 0.90 7.43
CA THR A 81 1.37 1.94 6.61
C THR A 81 0.31 2.89 6.06
N ILE A 82 -0.83 2.34 5.58
CA ILE A 82 -1.95 3.15 5.08
C ILE A 82 -2.49 4.07 6.18
N LEU A 83 -2.79 3.52 7.37
CA LEU A 83 -3.31 4.32 8.49
C LEU A 83 -2.33 5.43 8.90
N GLN A 84 -1.04 5.12 8.97
CA GLN A 84 -0.01 6.09 9.35
C GLN A 84 0.10 7.24 8.34
N GLY A 85 0.08 6.94 7.03
CA GLY A 85 0.08 7.96 5.99
C GLY A 85 -1.15 8.86 6.08
N LEU A 86 -2.34 8.26 6.17
CA LEU A 86 -3.59 9.00 6.27
C LEU A 86 -3.66 9.86 7.54
N GLN A 87 -3.17 9.37 8.68
CA GLN A 87 -3.06 10.15 9.92
C GLN A 87 -2.01 11.26 9.85
N ALA A 88 -1.00 11.12 8.99
CA ALA A 88 -0.03 12.17 8.69
C ALA A 88 -0.55 13.21 7.67
N GLY A 89 -1.73 12.99 7.08
CA GLY A 89 -2.33 13.85 6.07
C GLY A 89 -1.85 13.56 4.64
N ASP A 90 -1.30 12.37 4.38
CA ASP A 90 -1.00 11.93 3.02
C ASP A 90 -2.28 11.79 2.19
N ASN A 91 -2.15 11.98 0.87
CA ASN A 91 -3.22 11.70 -0.08
C ASN A 91 -3.04 10.32 -0.72
N GLY A 92 -4.01 9.90 -1.53
CA GLY A 92 -3.94 8.60 -2.22
C GLY A 92 -2.63 8.39 -2.99
N ASN A 93 -2.15 9.41 -3.70
CA ASN A 93 -0.91 9.28 -4.48
C ASN A 93 0.33 9.09 -3.59
N SER A 94 0.52 9.93 -2.55
CA SER A 94 1.68 9.80 -1.66
C SER A 94 1.63 8.51 -0.84
N THR A 95 0.44 8.08 -0.41
CA THR A 95 0.24 6.79 0.27
C THR A 95 0.62 5.62 -0.64
N CYS A 96 0.13 5.60 -1.88
CA CYS A 96 0.42 4.52 -2.84
C CYS A 96 1.89 4.50 -3.28
N SER A 97 2.56 5.67 -3.37
CA SER A 97 4.01 5.73 -3.58
C SER A 97 4.81 5.20 -2.40
N ALA A 98 4.39 5.46 -1.16
CA ALA A 98 5.04 4.90 0.03
C ALA A 98 4.95 3.36 0.09
N LEU A 99 3.90 2.79 -0.51
CA LEU A 99 3.70 1.35 -0.64
C LEU A 99 4.43 0.74 -1.86
N GLY A 100 5.06 1.56 -2.70
CA GLY A 100 5.80 1.14 -3.89
C GLY A 100 4.93 0.62 -5.03
N VAL A 101 3.63 1.00 -5.03
CA VAL A 101 2.65 0.70 -6.08
C VAL A 101 2.62 1.84 -7.11
N CYS A 102 2.79 3.07 -6.61
CA CYS A 102 3.26 4.24 -7.35
C CYS A 102 4.69 4.58 -6.83
#